data_AF-A0A6A6LDX5-F1
#
_entry.id   AF-A0A6A6LDX5-F1
#
_cell.length_a   1.000
_cell.length_b   1.000
_cell.length_c   1.000
_cell.angle_alpha   90.00
_cell.angle_beta   90.00
_cell.angle_gamma   90.00
#
_symmetry.space_group_name_H-M   'P 1'
#
loop_
_entity.id
_entity.type
_entity.pdbx_description
1 polymer ?
#
loop_
_entity_poly.entity_id
_entity_poly.type
_entity_poly.pdbx_seq_one_letter_code
_entity_poly.pdbx_strand_id
1 'polypeptide(L)'
;MERNHLRIVYYFQTPKGRKLGEMTKKLRESMSETLTCFPAATGRLLKDQDGHWMIKCNDAGLRMVEARAKGSVEQWLESVDREKELKLIHWEEMFHKPYFWSTFYVQLTEFEGGGLAIGLSCFHLLADPTCATMFIKAWADTTLVGKMISPPFFHPLLPGGPATKISTASLTPT
;
A
#
# COMPACT_ATOMS: atom_id res chain seq x y z
N MET A 1 0.37 1.32 20.67
CA MET A 1 -0.12 1.85 19.38
C MET A 1 -0.61 0.73 18.43
N GLU A 2 -0.90 -0.47 18.94
CA GLU A 2 -1.21 -1.66 18.11
C GLU A 2 -2.58 -1.63 17.39
N ARG A 3 -3.44 -0.64 17.65
CA ARG A 3 -4.86 -0.64 17.23
C ARG A 3 -5.17 0.12 15.93
N ASN A 4 -4.18 0.71 15.27
CA ASN A 4 -4.44 1.66 14.17
C ASN A 4 -4.04 1.14 12.78
N HIS A 5 -3.98 -0.17 12.58
CA HIS A 5 -3.70 -0.77 11.28
C HIS A 5 -4.92 -1.50 10.73
N LEU A 6 -5.29 -1.18 9.50
CA LEU A 6 -6.17 -2.00 8.70
C LEU A 6 -5.35 -3.17 8.14
N ARG A 7 -5.86 -4.39 8.29
CA ARG A 7 -5.21 -5.63 7.88
C ARG A 7 -6.23 -6.49 7.15
N ILE A 8 -5.93 -6.85 5.90
CA ILE A 8 -6.83 -7.62 5.04
C ILE A 8 -6.02 -8.69 4.32
N VAL A 9 -6.54 -9.92 4.25
CA VAL A 9 -5.96 -11.00 3.44
C VAL A 9 -6.96 -11.40 2.36
N TYR A 10 -6.47 -11.51 1.13
CA TYR A 10 -7.21 -12.04 -0.01
C TYR A 10 -6.60 -13.37 -0.42
N TYR A 11 -7.43 -14.39 -0.60
CA TYR A 11 -7.02 -15.71 -1.06
C TYR A 11 -7.48 -15.94 -2.50
N PHE A 12 -6.58 -16.45 -3.34
CA PHE A 12 -6.84 -16.74 -4.74
C PHE A 12 -6.41 -18.16 -5.06
N GLN A 13 -7.27 -18.91 -5.74
CA GLN A 13 -6.88 -20.17 -6.35
C GLN A 13 -6.10 -19.88 -7.63
N THR A 14 -4.99 -20.58 -7.83
CA THR A 14 -4.22 -20.53 -9.06
C THR A 14 -3.96 -21.94 -9.56
N PRO A 15 -3.91 -22.18 -10.89
CA PRO A 15 -3.65 -23.50 -11.43
C PRO A 15 -2.30 -24.06 -10.96
N LYS A 16 -2.28 -25.36 -10.68
CA LYS A 16 -1.04 -26.09 -10.35
C LYS A 16 -0.09 -26.07 -11.55
N GLY A 17 1.22 -25.99 -11.27
CA GLY A 17 2.26 -26.07 -12.32
C GLY A 17 2.68 -24.75 -12.94
N ARG A 18 2.17 -23.61 -12.46
CA ARG A 18 2.73 -22.30 -12.82
C ARG A 18 4.14 -22.15 -12.23
N LYS A 19 5.07 -21.56 -12.98
CA LYS A 19 6.42 -21.30 -12.47
C LYS A 19 6.34 -20.26 -11.35
N LEU A 20 6.86 -20.63 -10.18
CA LEU A 20 6.88 -19.76 -9.01
C LEU A 20 7.61 -18.45 -9.33
N GLY A 21 7.03 -17.33 -8.93
CA GLY A 21 7.54 -15.97 -9.15
C GLY A 21 7.08 -15.32 -10.46
N GLU A 22 6.50 -16.05 -11.42
CA GLU A 22 5.93 -15.41 -12.62
C GLU A 22 4.73 -14.54 -12.27
N MET A 23 3.90 -15.00 -11.34
CA MET A 23 2.73 -14.26 -10.88
C MET A 23 3.13 -13.04 -10.05
N THR A 24 4.06 -13.19 -9.09
CA THR A 24 4.53 -12.06 -8.27
C THR A 24 5.21 -11.00 -9.11
N LYS A 25 5.99 -11.40 -10.12
CA LYS A 25 6.57 -10.46 -11.09
C LYS A 25 5.50 -9.63 -11.80
N LYS A 26 4.47 -10.28 -12.36
CA LYS A 26 3.36 -9.59 -13.04
C LYS A 26 2.62 -8.64 -12.08
N LEU A 27 2.34 -9.10 -10.87
CA LEU A 27 1.66 -8.32 -9.82
C LEU A 27 2.47 -7.09 -9.40
N ARG A 28 3.79 -7.22 -9.29
CA ARG A 28 4.70 -6.12 -8.96
C ARG A 28 4.75 -5.07 -10.07
N GLU A 29 4.81 -5.50 -11.33
CA GLU A 29 4.80 -4.61 -12.49
C GLU A 29 3.48 -3.83 -12.57
N SER A 30 2.34 -4.51 -12.49
CA SER A 30 1.03 -3.85 -12.50
C SER A 30 0.79 -2.95 -11.29
N MET A 31 1.35 -3.28 -10.12
CA MET A 31 1.29 -2.41 -8.95
C MET A 31 1.98 -1.06 -9.22
N SER A 32 3.13 -1.07 -9.89
CA SER A 32 3.83 0.17 -10.24
C SER A 32 2.96 1.10 -11.09
N GLU A 33 2.21 0.54 -12.04
CA GLU A 33 1.26 1.28 -12.86
C GLU A 33 0.07 1.78 -12.05
N THR A 34 -0.51 0.94 -11.20
CA THR A 34 -1.63 1.33 -10.32
C THR A 34 -1.26 2.49 -9.41
N LEU A 35 -0.05 2.49 -8.83
CA LEU A 35 0.39 3.52 -7.88
C LEU A 35 0.49 4.92 -8.48
N THR A 36 0.55 5.06 -9.82
CA THR A 36 0.46 6.37 -10.48
C THR A 36 -0.84 7.10 -10.16
N CYS A 37 -1.90 6.35 -9.83
CA CYS A 37 -3.17 6.87 -9.36
C CYS A 37 -3.37 6.67 -7.86
N PHE A 38 -2.34 6.50 -7.04
CA PHE A 38 -2.48 6.46 -5.57
C PHE A 38 -1.29 7.15 -4.89
N PRO A 39 -1.08 8.47 -5.08
CA PRO A 39 0.09 9.17 -4.55
C PRO A 39 0.17 9.16 -3.01
N ALA A 40 -0.98 9.09 -2.33
CA ALA A 40 -1.02 8.95 -0.87
C ALA A 40 -0.43 7.60 -0.39
N ALA A 41 -0.56 6.54 -1.20
CA ALA A 41 -0.04 5.21 -0.87
C ALA A 41 1.49 5.11 -1.02
N THR A 42 2.09 6.00 -1.82
CA THR A 42 3.56 6.08 -2.01
C THR A 42 4.22 7.17 -1.17
N GLY A 43 3.42 7.97 -0.46
CA GLY A 43 3.89 9.08 0.37
C GLY A 43 4.43 8.66 1.74
N ARG A 44 4.76 9.65 2.55
CA ARG A 44 5.22 9.47 3.94
C ARG A 44 4.44 10.35 4.91
N LEU A 45 4.19 9.81 6.09
CA LEU A 45 3.46 10.50 7.15
C LEU A 45 4.37 11.55 7.82
N LEU A 46 3.81 12.73 8.08
CA LEU A 46 4.46 13.80 8.84
C LEU A 46 3.42 14.56 9.68
N LYS A 47 3.92 15.42 10.56
CA LYS A 47 3.12 16.45 11.20
C LYS A 47 3.52 17.82 10.65
N ASP A 48 2.54 18.69 10.46
CA ASP A 48 2.79 20.11 10.18
C ASP A 48 3.27 20.87 11.44
N GLN A 49 3.41 22.19 11.34
CA GLN A 49 3.88 23.04 12.44
C GLN A 49 2.90 23.06 13.62
N ASP A 50 1.62 22.84 13.36
CA ASP A 50 0.54 22.82 14.36
C ASP A 50 0.30 21.41 14.94
N GLY A 51 1.01 20.40 14.42
CA GLY A 51 0.94 19.03 14.89
C GLY A 51 -0.11 18.17 14.18
N HIS A 52 -0.77 18.66 13.14
CA HIS A 52 -1.74 17.89 12.35
C HIS A 52 -1.04 16.88 11.44
N TRP A 53 -1.64 15.70 11.34
CA TRP A 53 -1.14 14.65 10.46
C TRP A 53 -1.35 15.00 8.98
N MET A 54 -0.30 14.84 8.18
CA MET A 54 -0.35 15.01 6.74
C MET A 54 0.46 13.90 6.03
N ILE A 55 0.16 13.68 4.75
CA ILE A 55 0.94 12.82 3.87
C ILE A 55 1.74 13.70 2.91
N LYS A 56 3.06 13.57 2.91
CA LYS A 56 3.90 14.12 1.85
C LYS A 56 4.00 13.09 0.73
N CYS A 57 3.34 13.37 -0.39
CA CYS A 57 3.44 12.58 -1.62
C CYS A 57 4.82 12.81 -2.26
N ASN A 58 5.82 12.04 -1.82
CA ASN A 58 7.21 12.13 -2.28
C ASN A 58 7.66 10.91 -3.08
N ASP A 59 6.71 10.13 -3.61
CA ASP A 59 6.96 8.92 -4.40
C ASP A 59 7.97 7.96 -3.79
N ALA A 60 8.04 7.90 -2.46
CA ALA A 60 8.94 7.02 -1.73
C ALA A 60 8.51 5.54 -1.81
N GLY A 61 7.40 5.27 -2.51
CA GLY A 61 6.86 3.94 -2.79
C GLY A 61 6.16 3.31 -1.59
N LEU A 62 5.52 2.16 -1.85
CA LEU A 62 5.00 1.26 -0.82
C LEU A 62 5.96 0.08 -0.61
N ARG A 63 5.78 -0.64 0.50
CA ARG A 63 6.59 -1.83 0.80
C ARG A 63 5.90 -3.09 0.29
N MET A 64 6.54 -3.79 -0.65
CA MET A 64 6.09 -5.07 -1.15
C MET A 64 7.03 -6.18 -0.69
N VAL A 65 6.48 -7.26 -0.13
CA VAL A 65 7.22 -8.44 0.32
C VAL A 65 6.74 -9.66 -0.46
N GLU A 66 7.69 -10.44 -0.99
CA GLU A 66 7.39 -11.73 -1.62
C GLU A 66 7.75 -12.86 -0.66
N ALA A 67 6.82 -13.78 -0.46
CA ALA A 67 6.94 -14.91 0.46
C ALA A 67 6.44 -16.21 -0.20
N ARG A 68 6.80 -17.34 0.40
CA ARG A 68 6.38 -18.67 -0.06
C ARG A 68 5.87 -19.49 1.11
N ALA A 69 4.81 -20.24 0.86
CA ALA A 69 4.20 -21.17 1.81
C ALA A 69 4.17 -22.58 1.22
N LYS A 70 4.43 -23.58 2.07
CA LYS A 70 4.27 -24.99 1.71
C LYS A 70 2.79 -25.36 1.68
N GLY A 71 2.43 -26.34 0.86
CA GLY A 71 1.04 -26.78 0.68
C GLY A 71 0.25 -25.89 -0.30
N SER A 72 -1.05 -26.11 -0.42
CA SER A 72 -1.95 -25.31 -1.26
C SER A 72 -2.80 -24.34 -0.44
N VAL A 73 -3.41 -23.34 -1.10
CA VAL A 73 -4.38 -22.43 -0.46
C VAL A 73 -5.54 -23.21 0.19
N GLU A 74 -6.01 -24.29 -0.43
CA GLU A 74 -7.11 -25.10 0.11
C GLU A 74 -6.70 -25.75 1.44
N GLN A 75 -5.53 -26.39 1.48
CA GLN A 75 -4.98 -26.99 2.69
C GLN A 75 -4.72 -25.95 3.78
N TRP A 76 -4.32 -24.74 3.40
CA TRP A 76 -4.13 -23.64 4.34
C TRP A 76 -5.46 -23.25 5.01
N LEU A 77 -6.51 -23.06 4.21
CA LEU A 77 -7.82 -22.62 4.69
C LEU A 77 -8.51 -23.65 5.61
N GLU A 78 -8.19 -24.94 5.49
CA GLU A 78 -8.70 -25.99 6.39
C GLU A 78 -8.30 -25.81 7.86
N SER A 79 -7.17 -25.13 8.12
CA SER A 79 -6.62 -25.00 9.48
C SER A 79 -6.18 -23.59 9.85
N VAL A 80 -6.54 -22.58 9.04
CA VAL A 80 -6.11 -21.20 9.27
C VAL A 80 -6.77 -20.66 10.54
N ASP A 81 -5.94 -20.10 11.42
CA ASP A 81 -6.36 -19.29 12.56
C ASP A 81 -5.80 -17.88 12.39
N ARG A 82 -6.17 -16.99 13.32
CA ARG A 82 -5.73 -15.59 13.28
C ARG A 82 -4.21 -15.43 13.27
N GLU A 83 -3.49 -16.25 14.03
CA GLU A 83 -2.03 -16.16 14.14
C GLU A 83 -1.34 -16.64 12.86
N LYS A 84 -1.88 -17.66 12.21
CA LYS A 84 -1.44 -18.09 10.88
C LYS A 84 -1.74 -17.02 9.84
N GLU A 85 -2.94 -16.43 9.85
CA GLU A 85 -3.33 -15.41 8.89
C GLU A 85 -2.47 -14.15 9.00
N LEU A 86 -2.07 -13.76 10.22
CA LEU A 86 -1.13 -12.66 10.44
C LEU A 86 0.26 -12.91 9.80
N LYS A 87 0.67 -14.16 9.57
CA LYS A 87 1.92 -14.47 8.84
C LYS A 87 1.84 -14.14 7.35
N LEU A 88 0.63 -13.96 6.82
CA LEU A 88 0.40 -13.56 5.42
C LEU A 88 0.40 -12.04 5.24
N ILE A 89 0.57 -11.28 6.32
CA ILE A 89 0.55 -9.82 6.31
C ILE A 89 1.89 -9.31 6.84
N HIS A 90 2.53 -8.45 6.05
CA HIS A 90 3.69 -7.71 6.51
C HIS A 90 3.27 -6.34 7.04
N TRP A 91 3.81 -5.95 8.19
CA TRP A 91 3.75 -4.58 8.70
C TRP A 91 5.00 -4.29 9.52
N GLU A 92 5.32 -3.01 9.64
CA GLU A 92 6.41 -2.54 10.48
C GLU A 92 5.83 -1.62 11.56
N GLU A 93 6.32 -1.77 12.78
CA GLU A 93 6.00 -0.83 13.84
C GLU A 93 6.75 0.48 13.61
N MET A 94 6.00 1.57 13.60
CA MET A 94 6.54 2.90 13.37
C MET A 94 7.35 3.37 14.58
N PHE A 95 8.67 3.15 14.57
CA PHE A 95 9.57 3.68 15.58
C PHE A 95 10.09 5.08 15.20
N HIS A 96 10.11 5.99 16.17
CA HIS A 96 10.68 7.33 16.05
C HIS A 96 9.96 8.25 15.06
N LYS A 97 10.51 8.47 13.86
CA LYS A 97 10.04 9.45 12.88
C LYS A 97 9.12 8.76 11.86
N PRO A 98 7.82 9.09 11.80
CA PRO A 98 6.85 8.53 10.86
C PRO A 98 7.29 8.61 9.39
N TYR A 99 8.11 9.61 9.06
CA TYR A 99 8.60 9.89 7.73
C TYR A 99 9.42 8.74 7.09
N PHE A 100 10.02 7.85 7.88
CA PHE A 100 10.82 6.75 7.35
C PHE A 100 10.01 5.51 7.00
N TRP A 101 8.77 5.42 7.48
CA TRP A 101 7.96 4.21 7.39
C TRP A 101 6.99 4.29 6.22
N SER A 102 6.79 3.15 5.55
CA SER A 102 5.80 3.07 4.48
C SER A 102 4.39 3.26 5.04
N THR A 103 3.52 3.91 4.27
CA THR A 103 2.10 4.07 4.63
C THR A 103 1.26 2.84 4.30
N PHE A 104 1.68 2.11 3.26
CA PHE A 104 1.07 0.87 2.77
C PHE A 104 2.11 -0.25 2.68
N TYR A 105 1.68 -1.46 3.02
CA TYR A 105 2.44 -2.70 2.95
C TYR A 105 1.62 -3.75 2.22
N VAL A 106 2.26 -4.47 1.31
CA VAL A 106 1.66 -5.58 0.56
C VAL A 106 2.57 -6.79 0.69
N GLN A 107 2.01 -7.93 1.04
CA GLN A 107 2.71 -9.21 1.02
C GLN A 107 2.07 -10.13 -0.01
N LEU A 108 2.88 -10.64 -0.92
CA LEU A 108 2.52 -11.65 -1.91
C LEU A 108 3.05 -13.00 -1.44
N THR A 109 2.16 -13.93 -1.08
CA THR A 109 2.55 -15.26 -0.61
C THR A 109 2.09 -16.32 -1.63
N GLU A 110 3.04 -16.89 -2.37
CA GLU A 110 2.75 -18.01 -3.27
C GLU A 110 2.77 -19.35 -2.52
N PHE A 111 1.77 -20.18 -2.78
CA PHE A 111 1.67 -21.53 -2.21
C PHE A 111 2.26 -22.56 -3.20
N GLU A 112 3.20 -23.38 -2.74
CA GLU A 112 3.88 -24.38 -3.58
C GLU A 112 2.91 -25.39 -4.21
N GLY A 113 1.83 -25.72 -3.49
CA GLY A 113 0.76 -26.61 -3.94
C GLY A 113 -0.30 -25.94 -4.82
N GLY A 114 -0.13 -24.65 -5.14
CA GLY A 114 -1.08 -23.84 -5.87
C GLY A 114 -1.84 -22.85 -4.97
N GLY A 115 -2.16 -21.69 -5.54
CA GLY A 115 -2.80 -20.59 -4.85
C GLY A 115 -1.86 -19.42 -4.52
N LEU A 116 -2.47 -18.30 -4.18
CA LEU A 116 -1.81 -17.04 -3.80
C LEU A 116 -2.59 -16.40 -2.65
N ALA A 117 -1.90 -15.92 -1.63
CA ALA A 117 -2.46 -14.97 -0.68
C ALA A 117 -1.85 -13.57 -0.88
N ILE A 118 -2.70 -12.55 -0.84
CA ILE A 118 -2.31 -11.15 -0.86
C ILE A 118 -2.68 -10.55 0.49
N GLY A 119 -1.68 -10.23 1.31
CA GLY A 119 -1.86 -9.49 2.55
C GLY A 119 -1.69 -8.00 2.32
N LEU A 120 -2.65 -7.19 2.75
CA LEU A 120 -2.61 -5.73 2.76
C LEU A 120 -2.57 -5.23 4.20
N SER A 121 -1.65 -4.32 4.48
CA SER A 121 -1.62 -3.56 5.73
C SER A 121 -1.41 -2.09 5.46
N CYS A 122 -2.21 -1.24 6.09
CA CYS A 122 -2.03 0.20 6.06
C CYS A 122 -2.51 0.84 7.36
N PHE A 123 -2.10 2.08 7.61
CA PHE A 123 -2.60 2.82 8.78
C PHE A 123 -4.07 3.20 8.55
N HIS A 124 -4.94 2.90 9.52
CA HIS A 124 -6.38 3.21 9.45
C HIS A 124 -6.64 4.73 9.36
N LEU A 125 -5.67 5.56 9.76
CA LEU A 125 -5.69 7.01 9.55
C LEU A 125 -5.76 7.39 8.06
N LEU A 126 -5.23 6.54 7.17
CA LEU A 126 -5.02 6.83 5.75
C LEU A 126 -6.08 6.21 4.86
N ALA A 127 -6.66 5.10 5.28
CA ALA A 127 -7.67 4.38 4.53
C ALA A 127 -8.60 3.62 5.48
N ASP A 128 -9.88 3.67 5.15
CA ASP A 128 -10.87 2.74 5.68
C ASP A 128 -10.92 1.45 4.81
N PRO A 129 -11.66 0.42 5.21
CA PRO A 129 -11.81 -0.81 4.42
C PRO A 129 -12.36 -0.58 3.00
N THR A 130 -13.16 0.45 2.78
CA THR A 130 -13.71 0.81 1.46
C THR A 130 -12.60 1.32 0.55
N CYS A 131 -11.79 2.27 1.03
CA CYS A 131 -10.62 2.79 0.31
C CYS A 131 -9.62 1.66 0.00
N ALA A 132 -9.35 0.78 0.95
CA ALA A 132 -8.47 -0.37 0.76
C ALA A 132 -9.02 -1.34 -0.31
N THR A 133 -10.32 -1.61 -0.29
CA THR A 133 -10.97 -2.46 -1.30
C THR A 133 -10.93 -1.81 -2.68
N MET A 134 -11.14 -0.50 -2.79
CA MET A 134 -11.00 0.23 -4.04
C MET A 134 -9.56 0.19 -4.59
N PHE A 135 -8.55 0.30 -3.73
CA PHE A 135 -7.15 0.17 -4.10
C PHE A 135 -6.86 -1.23 -4.68
N ILE A 136 -7.28 -2.29 -4.00
CA ILE A 136 -7.11 -3.68 -4.49
C ILE A 136 -7.89 -3.91 -5.79
N LYS A 137 -9.10 -3.36 -5.92
CA LYS A 137 -9.87 -3.44 -7.16
C LYS A 137 -9.15 -2.74 -8.32
N ALA A 138 -8.65 -1.52 -8.10
CA ALA A 138 -7.91 -0.78 -9.11
C ALA A 138 -6.65 -1.55 -9.55
N TRP A 139 -5.94 -2.17 -8.61
CA TRP A 139 -4.81 -3.03 -8.90
C TRP A 139 -5.20 -4.27 -9.70
N ALA A 140 -6.32 -4.92 -9.37
CA ALA A 140 -6.85 -6.05 -10.12
C ALA A 140 -7.22 -5.66 -11.56
N ASP A 141 -7.91 -4.53 -11.74
CA ASP A 141 -8.27 -3.98 -13.06
C ASP A 141 -7.00 -3.75 -13.91
N THR A 142 -5.98 -3.08 -13.37
CA THR A 142 -4.69 -2.89 -14.06
C THR A 142 -4.03 -4.22 -14.41
N THR A 143 -4.01 -5.19 -13.49
CA THR A 143 -3.34 -6.48 -13.69
C THR A 143 -4.02 -7.36 -14.74
N LEU A 144 -5.36 -7.32 -14.80
CA LEU A 144 -6.15 -8.21 -15.65
C LEU A 144 -6.53 -7.57 -16.99
N VAL A 145 -6.84 -6.28 -17.00
CA VAL A 145 -7.36 -5.54 -18.16
C VAL A 145 -6.30 -4.59 -18.75
N GLY A 146 -5.24 -4.28 -18.01
CA GLY A 146 -4.21 -3.32 -18.42
C GLY A 146 -4.60 -1.86 -18.23
N LYS A 147 -5.75 -1.58 -17.60
CA LYS A 147 -6.19 -0.24 -17.25
C LYS A 147 -7.16 -0.27 -16.06
N MET A 148 -7.17 0.80 -15.26
CA MET A 148 -8.18 0.97 -14.21
C MET A 148 -9.54 1.28 -14.83
N ILE A 149 -10.58 0.54 -14.41
CA ILE A 149 -11.95 0.75 -14.91
C ILE A 149 -12.60 1.95 -14.20
N SER A 150 -12.25 2.16 -12.93
CA SER A 150 -12.76 3.27 -12.12
C SER A 150 -11.60 3.90 -11.36
N PRO A 151 -10.95 4.95 -11.89
CA PRO A 151 -9.87 5.60 -11.18
C PRO A 151 -10.41 6.19 -9.87
N PRO A 152 -9.65 6.10 -8.78
CA PRO A 152 -10.02 6.75 -7.53
C PRO A 152 -10.21 8.25 -7.75
N PHE A 153 -11.35 8.78 -7.31
CA PHE A 153 -11.53 10.23 -7.21
C PHE A 153 -10.71 10.74 -6.03
N PHE A 154 -9.50 11.21 -6.28
CA PHE A 154 -8.90 12.17 -5.35
C PHE A 154 -9.48 13.53 -5.69
N HIS A 155 -10.08 14.19 -4.71
CA HIS A 155 -10.23 15.62 -4.84
C HIS A 155 -8.83 16.20 -5.06
N PRO A 156 -8.61 17.01 -6.11
CA PRO A 156 -7.44 17.86 -6.16
C PRO A 156 -7.42 18.58 -4.82
N LEU A 157 -6.34 18.40 -4.04
CA LEU A 157 -6.12 19.26 -2.89
C LEU A 157 -6.23 20.69 -3.43
N LEU A 158 -7.16 21.46 -2.86
CA LEU A 158 -7.37 22.85 -3.25
C LEU A 158 -5.98 23.51 -3.41
N PRO A 159 -5.69 24.16 -4.55
CA PRO A 159 -4.40 24.80 -4.72
C PRO A 159 -4.15 25.67 -3.49
N GLY A 160 -3.02 25.42 -2.83
CA GLY A 160 -2.67 26.07 -1.58
C GLY A 160 -2.96 27.56 -1.65
N GLY A 161 -3.59 28.09 -0.59
CA GLY A 161 -3.84 29.52 -0.45
C GLY A 161 -2.58 30.35 -0.76
N PRO A 162 -2.75 31.61 -1.16
CA PRO A 162 -1.74 32.39 -1.86
C PRO A 162 -0.40 32.36 -1.12
N ALA A 163 0.64 31.98 -1.85
CA ALA A 163 2.02 32.04 -1.40
C ALA A 163 2.29 33.44 -0.82
N THR A 164 2.48 33.51 0.51
CA THR A 164 2.88 34.74 1.17
C THR A 164 4.25 35.09 0.61
N LYS A 165 4.31 36.14 -0.21
CA LYS A 165 5.57 36.68 -0.72
C LYS A 165 6.40 37.10 0.48
N ILE A 166 7.47 36.35 0.76
CA ILE A 166 8.52 36.79 1.67
C ILE A 166 9.13 38.03 1.01
N SER A 167 8.86 39.20 1.60
CA SER A 167 9.46 40.46 1.16
C SER A 167 10.95 40.40 1.46
N THR A 168 11.76 40.38 0.41
CA THR A 168 13.21 40.56 0.52
C THR A 168 13.46 42.00 0.95
N ALA A 169 13.76 42.22 2.23
CA ALA A 169 14.26 43.51 2.69
C ALA A 169 15.65 43.75 2.08
N SER A 170 15.73 44.73 1.17
CA SER A 170 16.99 45.24 0.63
C SER A 170 17.78 45.94 1.73
N LEU A 171 18.92 45.36 2.13
CA LEU A 171 19.92 46.03 2.95
C LEU A 171 20.65 47.06 2.07
N THR A 172 20.48 48.35 2.38
CA THR A 172 21.33 49.42 1.84
C THR A 172 22.66 49.47 2.60
N PRO A 173 23.81 49.55 1.93
CA PRO A 173 25.09 49.79 2.58
C PRO A 173 25.25 51.27 2.94
N THR A 174 25.95 51.50 4.06
CA THR A 174 26.41 52.81 4.53
C THR A 174 27.74 53.18 3.87
#